data_AF-A0A7C5T320-F1
#
_entry.id   AF-A0A7C5T320-F1
#
_cell.length_a   1.000
_cell.length_b   1.000
_cell.length_c   1.000
_cell.angle_alpha   90.00
_cell.angle_beta   90.00
_cell.angle_gamma   90.00
#
_symmetry.space_group_name_H-M   'P 1'
#
loop_
_entity.id
_entity.type
_entity.pdbx_description
1 polymer ?
#
loop_
_entity_poly.entity_id
_entity_poly.type
_entity_poly.pdbx_seq_one_letter_code
_entity_poly.pdbx_strand_id
1 'polypeptide(L)'
;MDARYSKDVRYHAVELLRLYRHLMKYRELSEILNLPPPAIWRYVTLRIIPNYERAENLVKVLTSREVVSGLLRKYIRFRDGAVDVQEVLSNVVLMKILAYVAYQYLGPEVDTVLTVELDGVPLATLVSELFRSKLAVARKGIPITSKGVYEVEYMSRDPPSIVRLYIPYNGVRKGDRVLIVDDIIRSGRTSAALVKLIRSVGATLVGIFSPIAVGGEWVRTLGEYLDRVFVVLRVET
;
A
#
# COMPACT_ATOMS: atom_id res chain seq x y z
N MET A 1 18.85 -5.03 11.95
CA MET A 1 19.22 -4.85 10.53
C MET A 1 19.80 -3.45 10.40
N ASP A 2 21.04 -3.30 9.92
CA ASP A 2 21.73 -1.99 9.84
C ASP A 2 20.96 -1.01 8.92
N ALA A 3 20.86 0.26 9.32
CA ALA A 3 20.05 1.29 8.66
C ALA A 3 20.55 1.66 7.25
N ARG A 4 21.67 1.11 6.80
CA ARG A 4 22.15 1.24 5.41
C ARG A 4 21.50 0.22 4.46
N TYR A 5 20.99 -0.91 4.98
CA TYR A 5 20.49 -2.01 4.15
C TYR A 5 19.05 -1.85 3.65
N SER A 6 18.19 -1.08 4.33
CA SER A 6 16.78 -0.98 3.90
C SER A 6 16.55 -0.13 2.63
N LYS A 7 17.59 0.49 2.07
CA LYS A 7 17.52 1.21 0.78
C LYS A 7 18.25 0.51 -0.37
N ASP A 8 19.02 -0.54 -0.09
CA ASP A 8 19.77 -1.25 -1.13
C ASP A 8 18.84 -2.24 -1.85
N VAL A 9 18.61 -1.98 -3.14
CA VAL A 9 17.71 -2.74 -4.01
C VAL A 9 18.06 -4.23 -4.06
N ARG A 10 19.32 -4.62 -3.81
CA ARG A 10 19.74 -6.03 -3.74
C ARG A 10 19.10 -6.77 -2.58
N TYR A 11 18.91 -6.09 -1.45
CA TYR A 11 18.20 -6.67 -0.31
C TYR A 11 16.70 -6.74 -0.57
N HIS A 12 16.11 -5.72 -1.20
CA HIS A 12 14.71 -5.75 -1.61
C HIS A 12 14.45 -6.91 -2.58
N ALA A 13 15.34 -7.14 -3.55
CA ALA A 13 15.23 -8.25 -4.49
C ALA A 13 15.21 -9.60 -3.77
N VAL A 14 16.15 -9.83 -2.84
CA VAL A 14 16.22 -11.10 -2.10
C VAL A 14 15.01 -11.27 -1.18
N GLU A 15 14.58 -10.21 -0.49
CA GLU A 15 13.42 -10.26 0.39
C GLU A 15 12.13 -10.53 -0.39
N LEU A 16 11.91 -9.85 -1.52
CA LEU A 16 10.78 -10.14 -2.40
C LEU A 16 10.81 -11.60 -2.90
N LEU A 17 11.96 -12.11 -3.34
CA LEU A 17 12.08 -13.51 -3.74
C LEU A 17 11.70 -14.48 -2.61
N ARG A 18 12.09 -14.19 -1.37
CA ARG A 18 11.71 -14.99 -0.19
C ARG A 18 10.20 -14.93 0.06
N LEU A 19 9.61 -13.73 0.05
CA LEU A 19 8.18 -13.53 0.23
C LEU A 19 7.38 -14.29 -0.83
N TYR A 20 7.71 -14.11 -2.11
CA TYR A 20 7.07 -14.84 -3.19
C TYR A 20 7.25 -16.35 -3.05
N ARG A 21 8.39 -16.82 -2.54
CA ARG A 21 8.60 -18.25 -2.33
C ARG A 21 7.71 -18.84 -1.24
N HIS A 22 7.18 -18.06 -0.31
CA HIS A 22 6.14 -18.57 0.59
C HIS A 22 4.79 -18.79 -0.12
N LEU A 23 4.55 -18.14 -1.27
CA LEU A 23 3.27 -18.14 -1.97
C LEU A 23 3.26 -18.96 -3.28
N MET A 24 4.44 -19.18 -3.90
CA MET A 24 4.57 -19.77 -5.24
C MET A 24 5.76 -20.70 -5.34
N LYS A 25 5.66 -21.77 -6.14
CA LYS A 25 6.76 -22.72 -6.36
C LYS A 25 7.89 -22.08 -7.19
N TYR A 26 9.10 -22.66 -7.11
CA TYR A 26 10.23 -22.19 -7.91
C TYR A 26 9.99 -22.23 -9.43
N ARG A 27 9.15 -23.16 -9.90
CA ARG A 27 8.76 -23.25 -11.32
C ARG A 27 7.95 -22.03 -11.75
N GLU A 28 6.94 -21.64 -10.98
CA GLU A 28 6.15 -20.43 -11.24
C GLU A 28 7.05 -19.17 -11.23
N LEU A 29 7.94 -19.06 -10.24
CA LEU A 29 8.90 -17.96 -10.17
C LEU A 29 9.88 -17.95 -11.35
N SER A 30 10.29 -19.13 -11.83
CA SER A 30 11.17 -19.27 -12.98
C SER A 30 10.52 -18.73 -14.25
N GLU A 31 9.24 -19.01 -14.44
CA GLU A 31 8.45 -18.51 -15.58
C GLU A 31 8.29 -16.98 -15.50
N ILE A 32 7.93 -16.45 -14.32
CA ILE A 32 7.77 -15.00 -14.10
C ILE A 32 9.08 -14.22 -14.33
N LEU A 33 10.19 -14.74 -13.81
CA LEU A 33 11.47 -14.03 -13.79
C LEU A 33 12.34 -14.32 -15.01
N ASN A 34 11.96 -15.30 -15.84
CA ASN A 34 12.79 -15.88 -16.88
C ASN A 34 14.19 -16.25 -16.35
N LEU A 35 14.22 -16.96 -15.21
CA LEU A 35 15.44 -17.41 -14.54
C LEU A 35 15.34 -18.90 -14.17
N PRO A 36 16.42 -19.68 -14.30
CA PRO A 36 16.40 -21.08 -13.85
C PRO A 36 16.11 -21.21 -12.35
N PRO A 37 15.33 -22.22 -11.90
CA PRO A 37 15.08 -22.49 -10.48
C PRO A 37 16.34 -22.54 -9.59
N PRO A 38 17.47 -23.13 -10.02
CA PRO A 38 18.71 -23.11 -9.23
C PRO A 38 19.25 -21.70 -8.98
N ALA A 39 19.12 -20.78 -9.94
CA ALA A 39 19.57 -19.40 -9.78
C ALA A 39 18.72 -18.67 -8.72
N ILE A 40 17.40 -18.83 -8.79
CA ILE A 40 16.46 -18.26 -7.81
C ILE A 40 16.74 -18.81 -6.41
N TRP A 41 16.95 -20.13 -6.29
CA TRP A 41 17.29 -20.76 -5.01
C TRP A 41 18.58 -20.19 -4.41
N ARG A 42 19.63 -19.93 -5.23
CA ARG A 42 20.88 -19.32 -4.75
C ARG A 42 20.66 -17.91 -4.19
N TYR A 43 19.76 -17.12 -4.79
CA TYR A 43 19.40 -15.81 -4.26
C TYR A 43 18.61 -15.91 -2.96
N VAL A 44 17.56 -16.75 -2.92
CA VAL A 44 16.71 -16.95 -1.73
C VAL A 44 17.54 -17.42 -0.53
N THR A 45 18.51 -18.31 -0.76
CA THR A 45 19.41 -18.86 0.27
C THR A 45 20.65 -17.99 0.56
N LEU A 46 20.77 -16.81 -0.08
CA LEU A 46 21.92 -15.90 0.06
C LEU A 46 23.29 -16.52 -0.30
N ARG A 47 23.32 -17.61 -1.07
CA ARG A 47 24.57 -18.17 -1.61
C ARG A 47 25.19 -17.27 -2.68
N ILE A 48 24.34 -16.53 -3.39
CA ILE A 48 24.72 -15.44 -4.27
C ILE A 48 23.81 -14.26 -3.96
N ILE A 49 24.36 -13.04 -3.97
CA ILE A 49 23.59 -11.81 -3.97
C ILE A 49 23.52 -11.32 -5.42
N PRO A 50 22.34 -10.98 -5.97
CA PRO A 50 22.26 -10.42 -7.31
C PRO A 50 23.08 -9.12 -7.39
N ASN A 51 23.73 -8.89 -8.53
CA ASN A 51 24.32 -7.58 -8.81
C ASN A 51 23.20 -6.51 -8.91
N TYR A 52 23.58 -5.23 -8.94
CA TYR A 52 22.64 -4.11 -8.89
C TYR A 52 21.59 -4.17 -10.02
N GLU A 53 22.02 -4.29 -11.28
CA GLU A 53 21.14 -4.37 -12.44
C GLU A 53 20.19 -5.57 -12.37
N ARG A 54 20.68 -6.74 -11.95
CA ARG A 54 19.85 -7.93 -11.76
C ARG A 54 18.83 -7.72 -10.66
N ALA A 55 19.22 -7.10 -9.55
CA ALA A 55 18.33 -6.81 -8.43
C ALA A 55 17.23 -5.83 -8.82
N GLU A 56 17.55 -4.74 -9.53
CA GLU A 56 16.54 -3.80 -10.04
C GLU A 56 15.53 -4.50 -10.94
N ASN A 57 16.00 -5.34 -11.88
CA ASN A 57 15.11 -6.10 -12.75
C ASN A 57 14.20 -7.06 -11.96
N LEU A 58 14.75 -7.78 -10.96
CA LEU A 58 13.97 -8.66 -10.10
C LEU A 58 12.88 -7.89 -9.34
N VAL A 59 13.25 -6.78 -8.70
CA VAL A 59 12.29 -5.93 -7.97
C VAL A 59 11.21 -5.42 -8.92
N LYS A 60 11.60 -4.84 -10.07
CA LYS A 60 10.67 -4.32 -11.07
C LYS A 60 9.64 -5.36 -11.53
N VAL A 61 10.08 -6.59 -11.83
CA VAL A 61 9.17 -7.66 -12.26
C VAL A 61 8.26 -8.10 -11.12
N LEU A 62 8.82 -8.35 -9.94
CA LEU A 62 8.06 -8.85 -8.78
C LEU A 62 7.05 -7.81 -8.26
N THR A 63 7.34 -6.51 -8.37
CA THR A 63 6.38 -5.46 -7.99
C THR A 63 5.53 -4.97 -9.17
N SER A 64 5.64 -5.59 -10.34
CA SER A 64 4.85 -5.18 -11.51
C SER A 64 3.35 -5.42 -11.27
N ARG A 65 2.51 -4.55 -11.86
CA ARG A 65 1.05 -4.67 -11.73
C ARG A 65 0.53 -6.03 -12.21
N GLU A 66 1.10 -6.55 -13.29
CA GLU A 66 0.74 -7.85 -13.85
C GLU A 66 0.93 -8.98 -12.84
N VAL A 67 2.14 -9.13 -12.31
CA VAL A 67 2.47 -10.21 -11.35
C VAL A 67 1.65 -10.09 -10.07
N VAL A 68 1.57 -8.89 -9.50
CA VAL A 68 0.90 -8.69 -8.21
C VAL A 68 -0.62 -8.79 -8.36
N SER A 69 -1.21 -8.28 -9.44
CA SER A 69 -2.65 -8.46 -9.68
C SER A 69 -3.02 -9.92 -9.91
N GLY A 70 -2.18 -10.69 -10.64
CA GLY A 70 -2.34 -12.13 -10.79
C GLY A 70 -2.26 -12.88 -9.46
N LEU A 71 -1.37 -12.44 -8.56
CA LEU A 71 -1.28 -12.98 -7.20
C LEU A 71 -2.54 -12.64 -6.38
N LEU A 72 -2.97 -11.36 -6.36
CA LEU A 72 -4.16 -10.92 -5.64
C LEU A 72 -5.43 -11.69 -6.06
N ARG A 73 -5.58 -11.98 -7.37
CA ARG A 73 -6.70 -12.78 -7.89
C ARG A 73 -6.83 -14.17 -7.25
N LYS A 74 -5.74 -14.75 -6.75
CA LYS A 74 -5.78 -16.04 -6.03
C LYS A 74 -6.40 -15.91 -4.63
N TYR A 75 -6.35 -14.73 -4.02
CA TYR A 75 -6.75 -14.44 -2.64
C TYR A 75 -8.02 -13.59 -2.50
N ILE A 76 -8.61 -13.13 -3.60
CA ILE A 76 -9.91 -12.47 -3.56
C ILE A 76 -11.03 -13.46 -3.87
N ARG A 77 -12.20 -13.23 -3.26
CA ARG A 77 -13.43 -13.96 -3.56
C ARG A 77 -14.52 -12.95 -3.89
N PHE A 78 -15.45 -13.37 -4.73
CA PHE A 78 -16.65 -12.60 -5.05
C PHE A 78 -17.82 -13.25 -4.31
N ARG A 79 -18.49 -12.50 -3.44
CA ARG A 79 -19.69 -12.95 -2.71
C ARG A 79 -20.75 -11.86 -2.79
N ASP A 80 -21.94 -12.21 -3.25
CA ASP A 80 -23.13 -11.34 -3.19
C ASP A 80 -22.92 -9.92 -3.76
N GLY A 81 -22.21 -9.81 -4.89
CA GLY A 81 -21.91 -8.51 -5.52
C GLY A 81 -20.82 -7.70 -4.81
N ALA A 82 -20.17 -8.25 -3.79
CA ALA A 82 -19.04 -7.66 -3.07
C ALA A 82 -17.74 -8.45 -3.29
N VAL A 83 -16.62 -7.73 -3.24
CA VAL A 83 -15.28 -8.30 -3.22
C VAL A 83 -14.87 -8.54 -1.77
N ASP A 84 -14.65 -9.80 -1.42
CA ASP A 84 -14.07 -10.21 -0.14
C ASP A 84 -12.55 -10.22 -0.25
N VAL A 85 -11.92 -9.40 0.60
CA VAL A 85 -10.46 -9.18 0.65
C VAL A 85 -9.85 -9.70 1.95
N GLN A 86 -10.61 -10.40 2.80
CA GLN A 86 -10.14 -10.80 4.12
C GLN A 86 -8.91 -11.73 4.07
N GLU A 87 -8.83 -12.61 3.06
CA GLU A 87 -7.67 -13.48 2.85
C GLU A 87 -6.42 -12.67 2.45
N VAL A 88 -6.61 -11.52 1.77
CA VAL A 88 -5.51 -10.60 1.44
C VAL A 88 -5.01 -9.89 2.70
N LEU A 89 -5.94 -9.34 3.49
CA LEU A 89 -5.60 -8.53 4.68
C LEU A 89 -5.06 -9.35 5.84
N SER A 90 -5.41 -10.64 5.93
CA SER A 90 -4.86 -11.56 6.93
C SER A 90 -3.52 -12.18 6.52
N ASN A 91 -3.09 -12.05 5.26
CA ASN A 91 -1.86 -12.64 4.75
C ASN A 91 -0.68 -11.65 4.86
N VAL A 92 0.10 -11.76 5.94
CA VAL A 92 1.26 -10.89 6.20
C VAL A 92 2.31 -10.92 5.08
N VAL A 93 2.52 -12.07 4.44
CA VAL A 93 3.48 -12.19 3.32
C VAL A 93 3.01 -11.33 2.14
N LEU A 94 1.73 -11.42 1.80
CA LEU A 94 1.12 -10.64 0.74
C LEU A 94 1.11 -9.13 1.08
N MET A 95 0.80 -8.76 2.32
CA MET A 95 0.87 -7.36 2.77
C MET A 95 2.29 -6.79 2.65
N LYS A 96 3.34 -7.56 2.96
CA LYS A 96 4.73 -7.14 2.76
C LYS A 96 5.06 -6.93 1.28
N ILE A 97 4.60 -7.81 0.40
CA ILE A 97 4.73 -7.61 -1.05
C ILE A 97 4.04 -6.31 -1.48
N LEU A 98 2.83 -6.06 -1.01
CA LEU A 98 2.08 -4.82 -1.30
C LEU A 98 2.79 -3.56 -0.77
N ALA A 99 3.46 -3.64 0.37
CA ALA A 99 4.29 -2.54 0.87
C ALA A 99 5.46 -2.23 -0.07
N TYR A 100 6.15 -3.26 -0.58
CA TYR A 100 7.18 -3.08 -1.61
C TYR A 100 6.63 -2.49 -2.90
N VAL A 101 5.41 -2.87 -3.31
CA VAL A 101 4.73 -2.26 -4.46
C VAL A 101 4.52 -0.76 -4.20
N ALA A 102 3.95 -0.38 -3.06
CA ALA A 102 3.78 1.04 -2.72
C ALA A 102 5.11 1.81 -2.80
N TYR A 103 6.19 1.24 -2.23
CA TYR A 103 7.51 1.84 -2.25
C TYR A 103 8.08 2.03 -3.65
N GLN A 104 7.93 1.05 -4.53
CA GLN A 104 8.42 1.12 -5.91
C GLN A 104 7.66 2.15 -6.77
N TYR A 105 6.35 2.31 -6.57
CA TYR A 105 5.54 3.22 -7.39
C TYR A 105 5.56 4.68 -6.93
N LEU A 106 5.75 4.94 -5.63
CA LEU A 106 5.65 6.29 -5.05
C LEU A 106 7.01 6.93 -4.77
N GLY A 107 8.11 6.17 -4.82
CA GLY A 107 9.46 6.65 -4.54
C GLY A 107 9.72 6.92 -3.05
N PRO A 108 10.95 7.27 -2.63
CA PRO A 108 11.36 7.24 -1.22
C PRO A 108 10.95 8.47 -0.38
N GLU A 109 10.15 9.38 -0.93
CA GLU A 109 9.95 10.74 -0.42
C GLU A 109 8.63 10.91 0.35
N VAL A 110 8.47 10.16 1.45
CA VAL A 110 7.28 10.20 2.31
C VAL A 110 7.67 10.43 3.76
N ASP A 111 7.12 11.47 4.38
CA ASP A 111 7.38 11.82 5.78
C ASP A 111 6.31 11.23 6.71
N THR A 112 5.09 11.06 6.20
CA THR A 112 3.95 10.48 6.92
C THR A 112 3.13 9.57 6.01
N VAL A 113 2.89 8.34 6.44
CA VAL A 113 1.84 7.47 5.89
C VAL A 113 0.57 7.70 6.69
N LEU A 114 -0.51 8.06 6.02
CA LEU A 114 -1.82 8.33 6.60
C LEU A 114 -2.81 7.25 6.15
N THR A 115 -3.55 6.70 7.10
CA THR A 115 -4.62 5.73 6.82
C THR A 115 -5.84 6.02 7.71
N VAL A 116 -6.94 5.31 7.47
CA VAL A 116 -8.13 5.34 8.34
C VAL A 116 -8.24 4.00 9.07
N GLU A 117 -8.71 4.04 10.31
CA GLU A 117 -9.03 2.80 11.02
C GLU A 117 -10.16 2.02 10.31
N LEU A 118 -10.15 0.70 10.25
CA LEU A 118 -9.20 -0.23 10.89
C LEU A 118 -8.38 -1.04 9.86
N ASP A 119 -9.01 -1.49 8.79
CA ASP A 119 -8.50 -2.54 7.90
C ASP A 119 -7.25 -2.14 7.11
N GLY A 120 -7.07 -0.84 6.81
CA GLY A 120 -5.86 -0.31 6.17
C GLY A 120 -4.64 -0.21 7.08
N VAL A 121 -4.81 -0.26 8.41
CA VAL A 121 -3.74 -0.01 9.40
C VAL A 121 -2.57 -1.02 9.30
N PRO A 122 -2.79 -2.35 9.17
CA PRO A 122 -1.70 -3.30 9.02
C PRO A 122 -0.82 -3.02 7.80
N LEU A 123 -1.44 -2.75 6.64
CA LEU A 123 -0.72 -2.41 5.42
C LEU A 123 0.02 -1.07 5.56
N ALA A 124 -0.65 -0.03 6.06
CA ALA A 124 -0.06 1.28 6.29
C ALA A 124 1.14 1.23 7.24
N THR A 125 1.10 0.34 8.23
CA THR A 125 2.23 0.10 9.15
C THR A 125 3.45 -0.44 8.40
N LEU A 126 3.28 -1.47 7.57
CA LEU A 126 4.36 -2.05 6.76
C LEU A 126 4.90 -1.05 5.73
N VAL A 127 4.02 -0.27 5.10
CA VAL A 127 4.41 0.82 4.19
C VAL A 127 5.24 1.85 4.97
N SER A 128 4.77 2.33 6.13
CA SER A 128 5.51 3.33 6.92
C SER A 128 6.89 2.86 7.35
N GLU A 129 7.04 1.57 7.67
CA GLU A 129 8.33 0.96 8.04
C GLU A 129 9.30 0.97 6.86
N LEU A 130 8.83 0.58 5.67
CA LEU A 130 9.65 0.55 4.47
C LEU A 130 10.11 1.94 4.01
N PHE A 131 9.22 2.94 4.12
CA PHE A 131 9.53 4.35 3.81
C PHE A 131 10.31 5.06 4.94
N ARG A 132 10.38 4.46 6.15
CA ARG A 132 10.90 5.09 7.37
C ARG A 132 10.17 6.39 7.72
N SER A 133 8.87 6.40 7.49
CA SER A 133 8.00 7.55 7.75
C SER A 133 7.30 7.42 9.10
N LYS A 134 6.64 8.49 9.54
CA LYS A 134 5.61 8.38 10.59
C LYS A 134 4.42 7.57 10.07
N LEU A 135 3.67 6.98 10.98
CA LEU A 135 2.32 6.46 10.73
C LEU A 135 1.30 7.35 11.44
N ALA A 136 0.33 7.86 10.69
CA ALA A 136 -0.84 8.56 11.20
C ALA A 136 -2.09 7.74 10.89
N VAL A 137 -2.97 7.58 11.89
CA VAL A 137 -4.24 6.86 11.75
C VAL A 137 -5.38 7.81 12.08
N ALA A 138 -6.21 8.10 11.09
CA ALA A 138 -7.46 8.83 11.27
C ALA A 138 -8.50 7.91 11.90
N ARG A 139 -9.19 8.41 12.93
CA ARG A 139 -10.15 7.64 13.72
C ARG A 139 -11.55 8.23 13.65
N LYS A 140 -12.58 7.40 13.81
CA LYS A 140 -13.97 7.85 13.89
C LYS A 140 -14.31 8.50 15.23
N GLY A 141 -13.51 8.25 16.27
CA GLY A 141 -13.62 8.87 17.59
C GLY A 141 -12.39 9.71 17.95
N ILE A 142 -12.60 10.75 18.76
CA ILE A 142 -11.51 11.60 19.28
C ILE A 142 -10.70 10.79 20.31
N PRO A 143 -9.38 10.61 20.13
CA PRO A 143 -8.56 9.96 21.14
C PRO A 143 -8.51 10.81 22.42
N ILE A 144 -8.90 10.22 23.55
CA ILE A 144 -8.95 10.90 24.87
C ILE A 144 -7.58 11.48 25.26
N THR A 145 -6.50 10.83 24.84
CA THR A 145 -5.12 11.23 25.12
C THR A 145 -4.59 12.34 24.20
N SER A 146 -5.38 12.80 23.23
CA SER A 146 -4.93 13.80 22.27
C SER A 146 -4.90 15.20 22.87
N LYS A 147 -3.82 15.96 22.59
CA LYS A 147 -3.71 17.39 22.93
C LYS A 147 -4.49 18.32 21.98
N GLY A 148 -5.17 17.73 20.99
CA GLY A 148 -5.95 18.41 19.95
C GLY A 148 -5.99 17.60 18.66
N VAL A 149 -7.03 17.79 17.86
CA VAL A 149 -7.27 17.01 16.64
C VAL A 149 -7.62 17.89 15.45
N TYR A 150 -7.18 17.48 14.26
CA TYR A 150 -7.78 17.90 13.01
C TYR A 150 -9.03 17.05 12.76
N GLU A 151 -10.08 17.66 12.24
CA GLU A 151 -11.33 17.01 11.88
C GLU A 151 -11.58 17.15 10.38
N VAL A 152 -12.09 16.09 9.77
CA VAL A 152 -12.66 16.14 8.43
C VAL A 152 -13.88 15.24 8.34
N GLU A 153 -14.86 15.63 7.54
CA GLU A 153 -16.07 14.86 7.34
C GLU A 153 -16.39 14.61 5.86
N TYR A 154 -17.13 13.55 5.60
CA TYR A 154 -17.72 13.26 4.29
C TYR A 154 -19.05 12.52 4.44
N MET A 155 -19.89 12.62 3.41
CA MET A 155 -21.17 11.92 3.36
C MET A 155 -20.98 10.52 2.74
N SER A 156 -21.18 9.46 3.53
CA SER A 156 -21.41 8.12 3.02
C SER A 156 -22.81 8.05 2.39
N ARG A 157 -23.00 7.21 1.37
CA ARG A 157 -24.28 7.09 0.64
C ARG A 157 -25.05 5.80 0.90
N ASP A 158 -24.39 4.78 1.44
CA ASP A 158 -24.98 3.45 1.59
C ASP A 158 -24.62 2.85 2.97
N PRO A 159 -25.42 3.14 4.03
CA PRO A 159 -26.52 4.10 4.07
C PRO A 159 -26.04 5.57 4.18
N PRO A 160 -26.90 6.55 3.84
CA PRO A 160 -26.59 7.97 4.00
C PRO A 160 -26.22 8.32 5.43
N SER A 161 -24.98 8.74 5.66
CA SER A 161 -24.49 9.14 6.98
C SER A 161 -23.30 10.07 6.87
N ILE A 162 -23.17 11.00 7.81
CA ILE A 162 -21.97 11.83 7.94
C ILE A 162 -20.93 11.01 8.69
N VAL A 163 -19.79 10.76 8.03
CA VAL A 163 -18.64 10.14 8.65
C VAL A 163 -17.65 11.23 9.01
N ARG A 164 -17.27 11.30 10.30
CA ARG A 164 -16.25 12.20 10.82
C ARG A 164 -14.98 11.43 11.11
N LEU A 165 -13.85 12.01 10.77
CA LEU A 165 -12.51 11.47 10.99
C LEU A 165 -11.66 12.49 11.75
N TYR A 166 -10.95 12.00 12.76
CA TYR A 166 -10.11 12.79 13.64
C TYR A 166 -8.67 12.30 13.57
N ILE A 167 -7.73 13.23 13.43
CA ILE A 167 -6.30 12.96 13.44
C ILE A 167 -5.64 13.83 14.52
N PRO A 168 -4.91 13.27 15.48
CA PRO A 168 -4.12 14.05 16.43
C PRO A 168 -3.17 15.04 15.74
N TYR A 169 -2.98 16.24 16.28
CA TYR A 169 -2.12 17.28 15.67
C TYR A 169 -0.67 16.85 15.41
N ASN A 170 -0.16 15.86 16.14
CA ASN A 170 1.17 15.30 15.92
C ASN A 170 1.23 14.27 14.78
N GLY A 171 0.09 13.79 14.27
CA GLY A 171 0.01 12.80 13.20
C GLY A 171 0.42 13.36 11.84
N VAL A 172 -0.08 14.54 11.46
CA VAL A 172 0.28 15.25 10.22
C VAL A 172 0.69 16.67 10.58
N ARG A 173 1.83 17.12 10.06
CA ARG A 173 2.36 18.47 10.29
C ARG A 173 2.46 19.26 8.99
N LYS A 174 2.42 20.59 9.10
CA LYS A 174 2.69 21.50 7.98
C LYS A 174 4.02 21.12 7.32
N GLY A 175 4.02 21.03 6.00
CA GLY A 175 5.20 20.63 5.20
C GLY A 175 5.44 19.13 5.07
N ASP A 176 4.72 18.26 5.81
CA ASP A 176 4.85 16.80 5.62
C ASP A 176 4.48 16.41 4.18
N ARG A 177 5.26 15.51 3.58
CA ARG A 177 4.86 14.74 2.39
C ARG A 177 4.08 13.50 2.83
N VAL A 178 2.79 13.47 2.51
CA VAL A 178 1.84 12.50 3.03
C VAL A 178 1.43 11.50 1.95
N LEU A 179 1.59 10.21 2.23
CA LEU A 179 1.05 9.12 1.43
C LEU A 179 -0.23 8.60 2.11
N ILE A 180 -1.35 8.58 1.40
CA ILE A 180 -2.55 7.90 1.87
C ILE A 180 -2.46 6.41 1.51
N VAL A 181 -2.68 5.52 2.48
CA VAL A 181 -2.77 4.07 2.28
C VAL A 181 -4.14 3.58 2.71
N ASP A 182 -4.81 2.83 1.85
CA ASP A 182 -6.12 2.23 2.11
C ASP A 182 -6.14 0.75 1.69
N ASP A 183 -6.94 -0.07 2.36
CA ASP A 183 -7.08 -1.49 2.00
C ASP A 183 -7.90 -1.69 0.72
N ILE A 184 -8.96 -0.90 0.56
CA ILE A 184 -9.84 -0.94 -0.61
C ILE A 184 -10.43 0.43 -0.96
N ILE A 185 -10.37 0.80 -2.24
CA ILE A 185 -11.02 2.01 -2.75
C ILE A 185 -12.34 1.66 -3.44
N ARG A 186 -13.46 2.22 -2.97
CA ARG A 186 -14.79 2.07 -3.61
C ARG A 186 -15.27 3.38 -4.24
N SER A 187 -15.75 4.28 -3.40
CA SER A 187 -16.23 5.60 -3.83
C SER A 187 -15.13 6.66 -3.89
N GLY A 188 -13.99 6.43 -3.26
CA GLY A 188 -12.90 7.39 -3.11
C GLY A 188 -13.18 8.54 -2.14
N ARG A 189 -14.35 8.57 -1.47
CA ARG A 189 -14.77 9.67 -0.59
C ARG A 189 -13.88 9.81 0.64
N THR A 190 -13.49 8.69 1.25
CA THR A 190 -12.56 8.65 2.39
C THR A 190 -11.22 9.27 2.01
N SER A 191 -10.60 8.81 0.91
CA SER A 191 -9.33 9.37 0.43
C SER A 191 -9.48 10.86 0.11
N ALA A 192 -10.57 11.29 -0.55
CA ALA A 192 -10.82 12.70 -0.85
C ALA A 192 -10.95 13.56 0.42
N ALA A 193 -11.58 13.05 1.48
CA ALA A 193 -11.65 13.73 2.78
C ALA A 193 -10.25 13.88 3.40
N LEU A 194 -9.44 12.82 3.39
CA LEU A 194 -8.06 12.88 3.87
C LEU A 194 -7.20 13.87 3.06
N VAL A 195 -7.38 13.95 1.74
CA VAL A 195 -6.69 14.95 0.90
C VAL A 195 -7.05 16.38 1.33
N LYS A 196 -8.33 16.65 1.62
CA LYS A 196 -8.75 17.97 2.14
C LYS A 196 -8.07 18.29 3.47
N LEU A 197 -7.98 17.32 4.37
CA LEU A 197 -7.30 17.49 5.66
C LEU A 197 -5.80 17.74 5.48
N ILE A 198 -5.12 16.96 4.64
CA ILE A 198 -3.69 17.17 4.33
C ILE A 198 -3.45 18.62 3.85
N ARG A 199 -4.30 19.11 2.94
CA ARG A 199 -4.21 20.48 2.42
C ARG A 199 -4.49 21.54 3.48
N SER A 200 -5.48 21.35 4.35
CA SER A 200 -5.82 22.32 5.40
C SER A 200 -4.71 22.46 6.46
N VAL A 201 -3.96 21.39 6.71
CA VAL A 201 -2.77 21.40 7.58
C VAL A 201 -1.55 22.09 6.92
N GLY A 202 -1.59 22.31 5.59
CA GLY A 202 -0.46 22.80 4.81
C GLY A 202 0.59 21.72 4.54
N ALA A 203 0.17 20.46 4.47
CA ALA A 203 0.98 19.31 4.04
C ALA A 203 0.75 19.01 2.54
N THR A 204 1.58 18.16 1.96
CA THR A 204 1.57 17.82 0.53
C THR A 204 1.16 16.36 0.33
N LEU A 205 0.15 16.10 -0.51
CA LEU A 205 -0.18 14.74 -0.92
C LEU A 205 0.87 14.20 -1.89
N VAL A 206 1.57 13.12 -1.53
CA VAL A 206 2.46 12.38 -2.45
C VAL A 206 1.65 11.50 -3.38
N GLY A 207 0.71 10.75 -2.81
CA GLY A 207 -0.23 9.94 -3.56
C GLY A 207 -1.16 9.13 -2.67
N ILE A 208 -1.93 8.26 -3.32
CA ILE A 208 -2.90 7.36 -2.70
C ILE A 208 -2.57 5.96 -3.19
N PHE A 209 -2.29 5.05 -2.27
CA PHE A 209 -2.04 3.65 -2.56
C PHE A 209 -3.15 2.77 -1.99
N SER A 210 -3.66 1.85 -2.81
CA SER A 210 -4.51 0.77 -2.34
C SER A 210 -4.28 -0.51 -3.16
N PRO A 211 -4.25 -1.70 -2.55
CA PRO A 211 -4.15 -2.96 -3.29
C PRO A 211 -5.30 -3.13 -4.29
N ILE A 212 -6.52 -2.75 -3.91
CA ILE A 212 -7.74 -3.08 -4.66
C ILE A 212 -8.61 -1.83 -4.80
N ALA A 213 -9.18 -1.63 -5.99
CA ALA A 213 -10.30 -0.71 -6.16
C ALA A 213 -11.48 -1.42 -6.81
N VAL A 214 -12.69 -1.10 -6.35
CA VAL A 214 -13.94 -1.74 -6.76
C VAL A 214 -14.86 -0.70 -7.38
N GLY A 215 -15.40 -1.01 -8.56
CA GLY A 215 -16.24 -0.11 -9.34
C GLY A 215 -15.49 1.09 -9.92
N GLY A 216 -16.24 2.04 -10.47
CA GLY A 216 -15.71 3.22 -11.15
C GLY A 216 -15.98 4.56 -10.47
N GLU A 217 -16.72 4.59 -9.34
CA GLU A 217 -17.10 5.86 -8.69
C GLU A 217 -15.89 6.65 -8.19
N TRP A 218 -14.90 5.97 -7.60
CA TRP A 218 -13.67 6.62 -7.12
C TRP A 218 -12.92 7.39 -8.20
N VAL A 219 -13.02 6.99 -9.48
CA VAL A 219 -12.38 7.70 -10.59
C VAL A 219 -12.92 9.12 -10.71
N ARG A 220 -14.23 9.28 -10.56
CA ARG A 220 -14.89 10.59 -10.58
C ARG A 220 -14.58 11.38 -9.32
N THR A 221 -14.62 10.73 -8.16
CA THR A 221 -14.38 11.39 -6.86
C THR A 221 -12.94 11.89 -6.70
N LEU A 222 -11.96 11.13 -7.22
CA LEU A 222 -10.54 11.45 -7.12
C LEU A 222 -9.99 12.06 -8.42
N GLY A 223 -10.86 12.56 -9.32
CA GLY A 223 -10.52 13.03 -10.67
C GLY A 223 -9.28 13.92 -10.75
N GLU A 224 -9.19 14.93 -9.87
CA GLU A 224 -8.06 15.87 -9.81
C GLU A 224 -6.73 15.26 -9.33
N TYR A 225 -6.78 14.06 -8.76
CA TYR A 225 -5.64 13.37 -8.14
C TYR A 225 -5.34 12.01 -8.79
N LEU A 226 -5.98 11.67 -9.93
CA LEU A 226 -5.88 10.34 -10.54
C LEU A 226 -4.45 9.96 -10.95
N ASP A 227 -3.64 10.95 -11.33
CA ASP A 227 -2.21 10.80 -11.62
C ASP A 227 -1.41 10.31 -10.41
N ARG A 228 -1.94 10.49 -9.20
CA ARG A 228 -1.33 10.08 -7.92
C ARG A 228 -2.02 8.88 -7.28
N VAL A 229 -2.98 8.25 -7.94
CA VAL A 229 -3.72 7.08 -7.42
C VAL A 229 -3.12 5.79 -7.98
N PHE A 230 -2.53 5.00 -7.09
CA PHE A 230 -1.91 3.71 -7.40
C PHE A 230 -2.77 2.58 -6.85
N VAL A 231 -3.44 1.89 -7.77
CA VAL A 231 -4.24 0.70 -7.48
C VAL A 231 -3.64 -0.50 -8.21
N VAL A 232 -3.42 -1.61 -7.50
CA VAL A 232 -2.86 -2.83 -8.11
C VAL A 232 -3.91 -3.57 -8.92
N LEU A 233 -5.06 -3.88 -8.32
CA LEU A 233 -6.15 -4.62 -8.94
C LEU A 233 -7.42 -3.77 -8.98
N ARG A 234 -7.92 -3.50 -10.19
CA ARG A 234 -9.26 -2.93 -10.39
C ARG A 234 -10.26 -4.05 -10.63
N VAL A 235 -11.36 -4.01 -9.90
CA VAL A 235 -12.45 -4.97 -9.99
C VAL A 235 -13.70 -4.22 -10.41
N GLU A 236 -14.28 -4.63 -11.53
CA GLU A 236 -15.57 -4.11 -11.99
C GLU A 236 -16.70 -4.84 -11.26
N THR A 237 -17.77 -4.12 -10.97
CA THR A 237 -19.00 -4.60 -10.33
C THR A 237 -20.19 -4.14 -11.14
#